data_AF-A0A1Z9EYX1-F1
#
_entry.id   AF-A0A1Z9EYX1-F1
#
_cell.length_a   1.000
_cell.length_b   1.000
_cell.length_c   1.000
_cell.angle_alpha   90.00
_cell.angle_beta   90.00
_cell.angle_gamma   90.00
#
_symmetry.space_group_name_H-M   'P 1'
#
loop_
_entity.id
_entity.type
_entity.pdbx_description
1 polymer ?
#
loop_
_entity_poly.entity_id
_entity_poly.type
_entity_poly.pdbx_seq_one_letter_code
_entity_poly.pdbx_strand_id
1 'polypeptide(L)'
;MKVATVCLEYGKREPSPRIPYRLAALESFSDDPALAALLDSFGRGEIPFKVAQAAAWNISSGLSWQKLAAEVIDRPGGVPDQRYFTQAELFAARQVVGVVQKQVSGMQKNAHRRSSGER
;
A
#
# COMPACT_ATOMS: atom_id res chain seq x y z
N MET A 1 7.27 -19.23 10.36
CA MET A 1 7.44 -17.78 10.13
C MET A 1 6.21 -17.30 9.36
N LYS A 2 5.57 -16.19 9.77
CA LYS A 2 4.48 -15.56 9.01
C LYS A 2 5.05 -14.32 8.32
N VAL A 3 4.74 -14.13 7.04
CA VAL A 3 5.15 -12.95 6.27
C VAL A 3 3.95 -12.01 6.19
N ALA A 4 4.15 -10.74 6.53
CA ALA A 4 3.13 -9.71 6.34
C ALA A 4 3.05 -9.38 4.84
N THR A 5 1.86 -9.50 4.26
CA THR A 5 1.62 -9.27 2.82
C THR A 5 0.46 -8.33 2.62
N VAL A 6 0.46 -7.59 1.51
CA VAL A 6 -0.67 -6.80 1.01
C VAL A 6 -0.79 -6.98 -0.50
N CYS A 7 -1.98 -6.79 -1.04
CA CYS A 7 -2.22 -6.81 -2.48
C CYS A 7 -1.76 -5.47 -3.08
N LEU A 8 -0.84 -5.51 -4.05
CA LEU A 8 -0.38 -4.31 -4.75
C LEU A 8 -1.26 -3.93 -5.94
N GLU A 9 -2.09 -4.84 -6.42
CA GLU A 9 -2.98 -4.62 -7.55
C GLU A 9 -4.41 -4.85 -7.12
N TYR A 10 -5.27 -3.87 -7.40
CA TYR A 10 -6.69 -3.96 -7.11
C TYR A 10 -7.45 -4.77 -8.18
N GLY A 11 -8.48 -5.51 -7.74
CA GLY A 11 -9.38 -6.25 -8.63
C GLY A 11 -8.79 -7.56 -9.17
N LYS A 12 -7.54 -7.90 -8.82
CA LYS A 12 -7.02 -9.24 -9.08
C LYS A 12 -7.74 -10.26 -8.21
N ARG A 13 -7.88 -11.45 -8.77
CA ARG A 13 -8.50 -12.60 -8.11
C ARG A 13 -7.73 -12.94 -6.83
N GLU A 14 -8.45 -13.32 -5.79
CA GLU A 14 -7.86 -13.73 -4.52
C GLU A 14 -6.80 -14.83 -4.73
N PRO A 15 -5.63 -14.75 -4.09
CA PRO A 15 -4.61 -15.79 -4.18
C PRO A 15 -5.17 -17.17 -3.80
N SER A 16 -4.78 -18.17 -4.58
CA SER A 16 -5.24 -19.55 -4.43
C SER A 16 -4.03 -20.48 -4.41
N PRO A 17 -3.99 -21.50 -3.52
CA PRO A 17 -2.90 -22.48 -3.49
C PRO A 17 -2.71 -23.25 -4.80
N ARG A 18 -3.68 -23.21 -5.72
CA ARG A 18 -3.63 -23.88 -7.02
C ARG A 18 -2.81 -23.12 -8.06
N ILE A 19 -2.45 -21.86 -7.79
CA ILE A 19 -1.70 -21.01 -8.71
C ILE A 19 -0.22 -21.04 -8.27
N PRO A 20 0.73 -21.38 -9.15
CA PRO A 20 2.14 -21.33 -8.82
C PRO A 20 2.60 -19.86 -8.68
N TYR A 21 3.19 -19.52 -7.53
CA TYR A 21 3.74 -18.20 -7.26
C TYR A 21 5.26 -18.21 -7.33
N ARG A 22 5.84 -17.09 -7.75
CA ARG A 22 7.29 -16.84 -7.69
C ARG A 22 7.53 -15.55 -6.93
N LEU A 23 8.56 -15.54 -6.09
CA LEU A 23 9.05 -14.30 -5.47
C LEU A 23 9.69 -13.44 -6.55
N ALA A 24 9.30 -12.17 -6.59
CA ALA A 24 9.85 -11.17 -7.49
C ALA A 24 10.33 -9.97 -6.68
N ALA A 25 11.37 -9.30 -7.17
CA ALA A 25 11.84 -8.05 -6.59
C ALA A 25 10.75 -6.98 -6.74
N LEU A 26 10.65 -6.04 -5.80
CA LEU A 26 9.64 -4.98 -5.85
C LEU A 26 9.79 -4.13 -7.11
N GLU A 27 11.02 -3.89 -7.51
CA GLU A 27 11.44 -3.10 -8.67
C GLU A 27 10.97 -3.74 -10.00
N SER A 28 10.70 -5.04 -10.01
CA SER A 28 10.08 -5.69 -11.17
C SER A 28 8.60 -5.33 -11.35
N PHE A 29 7.99 -4.74 -10.33
CA PHE A 29 6.59 -4.29 -10.30
C PHE A 29 6.46 -2.77 -10.27
N SER A 30 7.25 -2.08 -9.43
CA SER A 30 7.17 -0.63 -9.26
C SER A 30 8.48 -0.04 -8.74
N ASP A 31 8.88 1.08 -9.34
CA ASP A 31 10.00 1.92 -8.90
C ASP A 31 9.55 3.07 -7.97
N ASP A 32 8.28 3.12 -7.54
CA ASP A 32 7.80 4.19 -6.66
C ASP A 32 8.44 4.06 -5.26
N PRO A 33 9.34 4.98 -4.87
CA PRO A 33 9.98 4.91 -3.56
C PRO A 33 9.00 5.08 -2.40
N ALA A 34 7.81 5.67 -2.61
CA ALA A 34 6.78 5.77 -1.60
C ALA A 34 6.15 4.40 -1.31
N LEU A 35 6.00 3.55 -2.34
CA LEU A 35 5.54 2.19 -2.17
C LEU A 35 6.57 1.35 -1.40
N ALA A 36 7.85 1.47 -1.73
CA ALA A 36 8.93 0.80 -1.01
C ALA A 36 8.96 1.20 0.48
N ALA A 37 8.87 2.50 0.78
CA ALA A 37 8.83 3.00 2.16
C ALA A 37 7.60 2.48 2.94
N LEU A 38 6.43 2.43 2.30
CA LEU A 38 5.22 1.87 2.89
C LEU A 38 5.42 0.38 3.26
N LEU A 39 5.98 -0.41 2.35
CA LEU A 39 6.17 -1.84 2.55
C LEU A 39 7.22 -2.15 3.64
N ASP A 40 8.27 -1.33 3.77
CA ASP A 40 9.24 -1.46 4.86
C ASP A 40 8.59 -1.21 6.24
N SER A 41 7.86 -0.10 6.42
CA SER A 41 7.13 0.18 7.67
C SER A 41 6.08 -0.90 7.99
N PHE A 42 5.39 -1.41 6.97
CA PHE A 42 4.44 -2.51 7.16
C PHE A 42 5.14 -3.81 7.57
N GLY A 43 6.28 -4.14 6.93
CA GLY A 43 7.10 -5.31 7.26
C GLY A 43 7.66 -5.27 8.69
N ARG A 44 7.89 -4.07 9.23
CA ARG A 44 8.29 -3.82 10.63
C ARG A 44 7.13 -3.92 11.63
N GLY A 45 5.88 -4.00 11.15
CA GLY A 45 4.68 -4.06 12.00
C GLY A 45 4.22 -2.72 12.54
N GLU A 46 4.69 -1.61 11.97
CA GLU A 46 4.33 -0.25 12.41
C GLU A 46 2.93 0.17 11.94
N ILE A 47 2.41 -0.51 10.91
CA ILE A 47 1.16 -0.15 10.23
C ILE A 47 0.18 -1.34 10.30
N PRO A 48 -1.07 -1.13 10.72
CA PRO A 48 -2.09 -2.18 10.67
C PRO A 48 -2.38 -2.63 9.23
N PHE A 49 -2.68 -3.92 9.05
CA PHE A 49 -2.92 -4.52 7.73
C PHE A 49 -3.92 -3.76 6.85
N LYS A 50 -5.11 -3.42 7.37
CA LYS A 50 -6.14 -2.70 6.59
C LYS A 50 -5.70 -1.30 6.17
N VAL A 51 -4.92 -0.63 7.00
CA VAL A 51 -4.32 0.68 6.69
C VAL A 51 -3.27 0.54 5.59
N ALA A 52 -2.39 -0.46 5.70
CA ALA A 52 -1.37 -0.76 4.69
C ALA A 52 -2.00 -1.16 3.34
N GLN A 53 -3.05 -1.98 3.33
CA GLN A 53 -3.76 -2.40 2.12
C GLN A 53 -4.40 -1.22 1.38
N ALA A 54 -5.06 -0.30 2.11
CA ALA A 54 -5.66 0.90 1.52
C ALA A 54 -4.60 1.86 0.97
N ALA A 55 -3.51 2.07 1.72
CA ALA A 55 -2.39 2.92 1.29
C ALA A 55 -1.69 2.34 0.05
N ALA A 56 -1.44 1.02 0.02
CA ALA A 56 -0.83 0.34 -1.11
C ALA A 56 -1.66 0.56 -2.37
N TRP A 57 -2.96 0.25 -2.33
CA TRP A 57 -3.87 0.46 -3.45
C TRP A 57 -3.99 1.92 -3.91
N ASN A 58 -3.91 2.88 -3.00
CA ASN A 58 -3.89 4.29 -3.38
C ASN A 58 -2.62 4.65 -4.16
N ILE A 59 -1.45 4.18 -3.71
CA ILE A 59 -0.14 4.47 -4.32
C ILE A 59 0.04 3.68 -5.63
N SER A 60 -0.08 2.35 -5.58
CA SER A 60 0.29 1.48 -6.70
C SER A 60 -0.79 1.35 -7.77
N SER A 61 -2.07 1.35 -7.38
CA SER A 61 -3.20 1.19 -8.31
C SER A 61 -3.91 2.52 -8.62
N GLY A 62 -3.47 3.64 -8.02
CA GLY A 62 -4.05 4.96 -8.24
C GLY A 62 -5.51 5.10 -7.76
N LEU A 63 -5.96 4.22 -6.85
CA LEU A 63 -7.34 4.24 -6.37
C LEU A 63 -7.64 5.50 -5.58
N SER A 64 -8.70 6.21 -5.95
CA SER A 64 -9.16 7.36 -5.17
C SER A 64 -9.68 6.92 -3.80
N TRP A 65 -9.55 7.79 -2.81
CA TRP A 65 -10.10 7.52 -1.47
C TRP A 65 -11.62 7.36 -1.45
N GLN A 66 -12.32 7.95 -2.41
CA GLN A 66 -13.76 7.76 -2.58
C GLN A 66 -14.07 6.33 -3.04
N LYS A 67 -13.28 5.80 -3.99
CA LYS A 67 -13.43 4.41 -4.43
C LYS A 67 -13.10 3.42 -3.33
N LEU A 68 -12.02 3.65 -2.58
CA LEU A 68 -11.68 2.84 -1.40
C LEU A 68 -12.78 2.89 -0.32
N ALA A 69 -13.43 4.04 -0.12
CA ALA A 69 -14.54 4.17 0.84
C ALA A 69 -15.82 3.44 0.41
N ALA A 70 -16.00 3.25 -0.90
CA ALA A 70 -17.12 2.52 -1.49
C ALA A 70 -16.85 1.01 -1.60
N GLU A 71 -15.64 0.56 -1.29
CA GLU A 71 -15.25 -0.84 -1.40
C GLU A 71 -16.04 -1.71 -0.42
N VAL A 72 -16.64 -2.78 -0.93
CA VAL A 72 -17.46 -3.71 -0.17
C VAL A 72 -17.05 -5.15 -0.42
N ILE A 73 -17.20 -5.97 0.62
CA ILE A 73 -17.13 -7.41 0.55
C ILE A 73 -18.57 -7.90 0.32
N ASP A 74 -18.83 -8.36 -0.89
CA ASP A 74 -20.07 -9.05 -1.24
C ASP A 74 -20.16 -10.37 -0.45
N ARG A 75 -21.28 -10.57 0.24
CA ARG A 75 -21.52 -11.76 1.05
C ARG A 75 -22.68 -12.56 0.47
N PRO A 76 -22.46 -13.84 0.11
CA PRO A 76 -23.52 -14.68 -0.43
C PRO A 76 -24.64 -14.89 0.59
N GLY A 77 -25.86 -15.11 0.09
CA GLY A 77 -27.01 -15.48 0.92
C GLY A 77 -27.84 -14.32 1.48
N GLY A 78 -27.76 -13.12 0.88
CA GLY A 78 -28.60 -11.98 1.27
C GLY A 78 -28.16 -11.27 2.55
N VAL A 79 -26.92 -11.52 2.99
CA VAL A 79 -26.30 -10.78 4.10
C VAL A 79 -25.89 -9.41 3.60
N PRO A 80 -26.16 -8.31 4.32
CA PRO A 80 -25.74 -6.97 3.90
C PRO A 80 -24.23 -6.91 3.63
N ASP A 81 -23.87 -6.20 2.57
CA ASP A 81 -22.50 -5.92 2.20
C ASP A 81 -21.70 -5.36 3.38
N GLN A 82 -20.50 -5.89 3.58
CA GLN A 82 -19.59 -5.35 4.58
C GLN A 82 -18.64 -4.38 3.91
N ARG A 83 -18.55 -3.15 4.41
CA ARG A 83 -17.49 -2.23 3.99
C ARG A 83 -16.12 -2.87 4.18
N TYR A 84 -15.29 -2.83 3.16
CA TYR A 84 -13.95 -3.40 3.22
C TYR A 84 -13.05 -2.62 4.19
N PHE A 85 -13.23 -1.31 4.25
CA PHE A 85 -12.52 -0.39 5.16
C PHE A 85 -13.50 0.43 6.01
N THR A 86 -13.12 0.69 7.25
CA THR A 86 -13.74 1.68 8.11
C THR A 86 -13.24 3.09 7.80
N GLN A 87 -13.99 4.11 8.21
CA GLN A 87 -13.56 5.51 8.04
C GLN A 87 -12.25 5.82 8.79
N ALA A 88 -12.05 5.21 9.96
CA ALA A 88 -10.82 5.39 10.75
C ALA A 88 -9.60 4.80 10.03
N GLU A 89 -9.74 3.62 9.43
CA GLU A 89 -8.68 2.99 8.63
C GLU A 89 -8.33 3.83 7.40
N LEU A 90 -9.34 4.37 6.70
CA LEU A 90 -9.11 5.26 5.55
C LEU A 90 -8.44 6.57 5.94
N PHE A 91 -8.82 7.14 7.08
CA PHE A 91 -8.16 8.34 7.62
C PHE A 91 -6.70 8.06 7.95
N ALA A 92 -6.41 6.96 8.67
CA ALA A 92 -5.05 6.55 8.96
C ALA A 92 -4.23 6.27 7.69
N ALA A 93 -4.83 5.62 6.69
CA ALA A 93 -4.16 5.32 5.42
C ALA A 93 -3.76 6.60 4.67
N ARG A 94 -4.63 7.62 4.66
CA ARG A 94 -4.30 8.95 4.11
C ARG A 94 -3.11 9.59 4.82
N GLN A 95 -3.06 9.49 6.15
CA GLN A 95 -1.92 10.02 6.92
C GLN A 95 -0.63 9.29 6.57
N VAL A 96 -0.67 7.96 6.50
CA VAL A 96 0.47 7.12 6.10
C VAL A 96 0.98 7.52 4.71
N VAL A 97 0.09 7.63 3.72
CA VAL A 97 0.47 8.07 2.36
C VAL A 97 1.15 9.44 2.39
N GLY A 98 0.60 10.39 3.15
CA GLY A 98 1.21 11.70 3.32
C GLY A 98 2.59 11.68 3.99
N VAL A 99 2.81 10.79 4.97
CA VAL A 99 4.10 10.61 5.64
C VAL A 99 5.14 10.03 4.68
N VAL A 100 4.82 8.95 3.97
CA VAL A 100 5.78 8.32 3.06
C VAL A 100 6.15 9.23 1.89
N GLN A 101 5.20 9.99 1.35
CA GLN A 101 5.47 10.98 0.28
C GLN A 101 6.40 12.10 0.77
N LYS A 102 6.20 12.61 1.99
CA LYS A 102 7.08 13.60 2.60
C LYS A 102 8.49 13.05 2.84
N GLN A 103 8.59 11.82 3.35
CA GLN A 103 9.87 11.14 3.58
C GLN A 103 10.66 11.03 2.28
N VAL A 104 10.04 10.50 1.22
CA VAL A 104 10.65 10.38 -0.11
C VAL A 104 11.12 11.73 -0.64
N SER A 105 10.26 12.75 -0.56
CA SER A 105 10.60 14.10 -1.01
C SER A 105 11.79 14.68 -0.25
N GLY A 106 11.90 14.40 1.06
CA GLY A 106 13.03 14.81 1.89
C GLY A 106 14.34 14.08 1.50
N MET A 107 14.26 12.77 1.23
CA MET A 107 15.40 11.97 0.79
C MET A 107 15.96 12.47 -0.55
N GLN A 108 15.09 12.78 -1.51
CA GLN A 108 15.49 13.34 -2.82
C GLN A 108 16.18 14.71 -2.67
N LYS A 109 15.64 15.60 -1.84
CA LYS A 109 16.25 16.91 -1.56
C LYS A 109 17.63 16.79 -0.91
N ASN A 110 17.80 15.84 0.01
CA ASN A 110 19.08 15.59 0.67
C ASN A 110 20.12 14.94 -0.26
N ALA A 111 19.68 14.08 -1.19
CA ALA A 111 20.56 13.54 -2.23
C ALA A 111 21.05 14.64 -3.17
N HIS A 112 20.16 15.55 -3.60
CA HIS A 112 20.52 16.67 -4.48
C HIS A 112 21.50 17.65 -3.82
N ARG A 113 21.28 18.00 -2.53
CA ARG A 113 22.21 18.86 -1.78
C ARG A 113 23.62 18.27 -1.65
N ARG A 114 23.73 16.96 -1.44
CA ARG A 114 25.04 16.28 -1.34
C ARG A 114 25.79 16.30 -2.67
N SER A 115 25.11 16.04 -3.79
CA SER A 115 25.73 16.10 -5.12
C SER A 115 26.18 17.50 -5.55
N SER A 116 25.57 18.57 -5.00
CA SER A 116 25.95 19.95 -5.31
C SER A 116 27.05 20.53 -4.42
N GLY A 117 27.38 19.89 -3.30
CA GLY A 117 28.42 20.35 -2.36
C GLY A 117 29.81 19.78 -2.63
N GLU A 118 29.97 18.97 -3.68
CA GLU A 118 31.19 18.22 -4.01
C GLU A 118 31.92 18.80 -5.25
N ARG A 119 31.82 20.12 -5.45
CA ARG A 119 32.54 20.87 -6.51
C ARG A 119 33.18 22.14 -5.98
#